data_AF-A0A949R9Q5-F1
#
_entry.id   AF-A0A949R9Q5-F1
#
_cell.length_a   1.000
_cell.length_b   1.000
_cell.length_c   1.000
_cell.angle_alpha   90.00
_cell.angle_beta   90.00
_cell.angle_gamma   90.00
#
_symmetry.space_group_name_H-M   'P 1'
#
loop_
_entity.id
_entity.type
_entity.pdbx_description
1 polymer ?
#
loop_
_entity_poly.entity_id
_entity_poly.type
_entity_poly.pdbx_seq_one_letter_code
_entity_poly.pdbx_strand_id
1 'polypeptide(L)' 'MKPAGGIRTSKEALHYLMMVKEELGPEWLDPHWFRFGASSLANDILMQLVKEATGQYQSADYFSVD' A
#
# COMPACT_ATOMS: atom_id res chain seq x y z
N MET A 1 9.39 10.65 5.95
CA MET A 1 9.11 9.65 7.02
C MET A 1 9.08 8.25 6.39
N LYS A 2 9.77 7.25 6.96
CA LYS A 2 9.68 5.84 6.54
C LYS A 2 8.99 5.05 7.66
N PRO A 3 7.68 4.76 7.59
CA PRO A 3 7.05 3.90 8.59
C PRO A 3 7.66 2.50 8.47
N ALA A 4 8.57 2.17 9.39
CA ALA A 4 9.19 0.86 9.51
C ALA A 4 8.38 0.03 10.50
N GLY A 5 7.36 -0.66 9.98
CA GLY A 5 6.50 -1.51 10.76
C GLY A 5 5.32 -2.05 9.96
N GLY A 6 5.51 -3.22 9.34
CA GLY A 6 4.44 -4.19 9.09
C GLY A 6 3.16 -3.72 8.40
N ILE A 7 3.19 -2.67 7.56
CA ILE A 7 2.06 -2.31 6.70
C ILE A 7 1.93 -3.43 5.68
N ARG A 8 0.86 -4.22 5.78
CA ARG A 8 0.67 -5.41 4.94
C ARG A 8 -0.49 -5.25 3.97
N THR A 9 -1.40 -4.31 4.24
CA THR A 9 -2.64 -4.16 3.47
C THR A 9 -2.78 -2.77 2.88
N SER A 10 -3.40 -2.72 1.71
CA SER A 10 -3.85 -1.52 1.00
C SER A 10 -4.70 -0.60 1.87
N LYS A 11 -5.57 -1.18 2.72
CA LYS A 11 -6.38 -0.41 3.67
C LYS A 11 -5.52 0.30 4.72
N GLU A 12 -4.54 -0.39 5.31
CA GLU A 12 -3.59 0.24 6.24
C GLU A 12 -2.79 1.34 5.54
N ALA A 13 -2.32 1.09 4.32
CA ALA A 13 -1.59 2.08 3.53
C ALA A 13 -2.42 3.35 3.30
N LEU A 14 -3.73 3.23 3.02
CA LEU A 14 -4.62 4.38 2.90
C LEU A 14 -4.72 5.18 4.20
N HIS A 15 -4.79 4.54 5.37
CA HIS A 15 -4.77 5.25 6.64
C HIS A 15 -3.47 6.05 6.83
N TYR A 16 -2.32 5.48 6.44
CA TYR A 16 -1.04 6.20 6.48
C TYR A 16 -1.00 7.40 5.54
N LEU A 17 -1.48 7.25 4.31
CA LEU A 17 -1.57 8.37 3.36
C LEU A 17 -2.49 9.46 3.88
N MET A 18 -3.62 9.09 4.50
CA MET A 18 -4.54 10.06 5.10
C MET A 18 -3.88 10.80 6.26
N MET A 19 -3.19 10.11 7.17
CA MET A 19 -2.46 10.76 8.26
C MET A 19 -1.40 11.73 7.73
N VAL A 20 -0.62 11.34 6.72
CA VAL A 20 0.37 12.24 6.11
C VAL A 20 -0.30 13.48 5.53
N LYS A 21 -1.42 13.30 4.83
CA LYS A 21 -2.17 14.39 4.21
C LYS A 21 -2.71 15.37 5.25
N GLU A 22 -3.31 14.87 6.33
CA GLU A 22 -3.97 15.71 7.34
C GLU A 22 -2.95 16.41 8.25
N GLU A 23 -1.87 15.73 8.64
CA GLU A 23 -0.89 16.27 9.58
C GLU A 23 0.18 17.14 8.90
N LEU A 24 0.58 16.80 7.68
CA LEU A 24 1.70 17.44 6.98
C LEU A 24 1.29 18.19 5.71
N GLY A 25 0.07 17.98 5.22
CA GLY A 25 -0.41 18.57 3.97
C GLY A 25 -0.22 17.67 2.75
N PRO A 26 -0.96 17.94 1.65
CA PRO A 26 -0.94 17.13 0.43
C PRO A 26 0.42 17.14 -0.29
N GLU A 27 1.25 18.16 -0.14
CA GLU A 27 2.59 18.28 -0.72
C GLU A 27 3.57 17.22 -0.20
N TRP A 28 3.28 16.63 0.97
CA TRP A 28 4.04 15.52 1.53
C TRP A 28 3.68 14.16 0.93
N LEU A 29 2.62 14.07 0.13
CA LEU A 29 2.26 12.89 -0.66
C LEU A 29 3.12 12.78 -1.94
N ASP A 30 4.40 13.08 -1.81
CA ASP A 30 5.39 12.99 -2.88
C ASP A 30 6.41 11.90 -2.53
N PRO A 31 6.84 11.08 -3.51
CA PRO A 31 7.80 10.00 -3.26
C PRO A 31 9.16 10.50 -2.75
N HIS A 32 9.53 11.77 -2.89
CA HIS A 32 10.72 12.33 -2.26
C HIS A 32 10.57 12.42 -0.74
N TRP A 33 9.37 12.72 -0.24
CA TRP A 33 9.08 12.99 1.18
C TRP A 33 8.49 11.78 1.92
N PHE A 34 7.73 10.93 1.22
CA PHE A 34 7.05 9.78 1.79
C PHE A 34 7.13 8.53 0.89
N ARG A 35 7.51 7.38 1.47
CA ARG A 35 7.55 6.09 0.77
C ARG A 35 7.14 4.95 1.69
N PHE A 36 6.45 3.97 1.12
CA PHE A 36 6.30 2.65 1.73
C PHE A 36 7.50 1.77 1.43
N GLY A 37 8.06 1.11 2.44
CA GLY A 37 9.03 0.04 2.28
C GLY A 37 8.45 -1.25 2.83
N ALA A 38 7.57 -1.90 2.06
CA ALA A 38 6.86 -3.11 2.47
C ALA A 38 6.60 -4.04 1.26
N SER A 39 7.20 -5.24 1.26
CA SER A 39 7.05 -6.25 0.20
C SER A 39 5.61 -6.81 0.17
N SER A 40 5.14 -7.29 1.32
CA SER A 40 3.78 -7.80 1.49
C SER A 40 2.67 -6.81 1.07
N LEU A 41 2.87 -5.51 1.31
CA LEU A 41 1.93 -4.49 0.84
C LEU A 41 1.83 -4.43 -0.69
N ALA A 42 2.95 -4.59 -1.41
CA ALA A 42 2.93 -4.58 -2.86
C ALA A 42 2.07 -5.72 -3.41
N ASN A 43 2.17 -6.91 -2.82
CA ASN A 43 1.35 -8.07 -3.19
C ASN A 43 -0.13 -7.84 -2.88
N ASP A 44 -0.47 -7.27 -1.72
CA ASP A 44 -1.86 -6.93 -1.42
C ASP A 44 -2.45 -5.93 -2.41
N ILE A 45 -1.71 -4.87 -2.77
CA ILE A 45 -2.17 -3.88 -3.76
C ILE A 45 -2.43 -4.55 -5.11
N LEU A 46 -1.52 -5.42 -5.57
CA LEU A 46 -1.70 -6.15 -6.84
C LEU A 46 -2.94 -7.07 -6.79
N MET A 47 -3.17 -7.76 -5.67
CA MET A 47 -4.38 -8.58 -5.49
C MET A 47 -5.65 -7.73 -5.57
N GLN A 48 -5.67 -6.55 -4.92
CA GLN A 48 -6.83 -5.66 -4.97
C GLN A 48 -7.08 -5.11 -6.38
N LEU A 49 -6.04 -4.72 -7.12
CA LEU A 49 -6.16 -4.23 -8.49
C LEU A 49 -6.72 -5.30 -9.44
N VAL A 50 -6.26 -6.55 -9.33
CA VAL A 50 -6.81 -7.64 -10.14
C VAL A 50 -8.24 -7.97 -9.74
N LYS A 51 -8.56 -7.93 -8.44
CA LYS A 51 -9.93 -8.12 -7.95
C LYS A 51 -10.87 -7.05 -8.50
N GLU A 52 -10.44 -5.79 -8.52
CA GLU A 52 -11.21 -4.68 -9.07
C GLU A 52 -11.43 -4.84 -10.58
N ALA A 53 -10.39 -5.20 -11.34
CA ALA A 53 -10.47 -5.36 -12.79
C ALA A 53 -11.29 -6.58 -13.25
N THR A 54 -11.22 -7.69 -12.51
CA THR A 54 -11.80 -8.98 -12.95
C THR A 54 -13.06 -9.37 -12.17
N GLY A 55 -13.32 -8.74 -11.03
CA GLY A 55 -14.37 -9.13 -10.09
C GLY A 55 -14.06 -10.43 -9.33
N GLN A 56 -12.92 -11.09 -9.55
CA GLN A 56 -12.58 -12.38 -8.93
C GLN A 56 -11.38 -12.28 -7.98
N TYR A 57 -11.41 -13.07 -6.91
CA TYR A 57 -10.24 -13.19 -6.03
C TYR A 57 -9.23 -14.13 -6.68
N GLN A 58 -7.96 -13.72 -6.72
CA GLN A 58 -6.87 -14.54 -7.22
C GLN A 58 -6.25 -15.35 -6.08
N SER A 59 -5.64 -16.50 -6.40
CA SER A 59 -4.81 -17.21 -5.42
C SER A 59 -3.61 -16.36 -5.04
N ALA A 60 -3.23 -16.41 -3.75
CA ALA A 60 -2.00 -15.79 -3.27
C ALA A 60 -0.75 -16.35 -3.98
N ASP A 61 -0.82 -17.57 -4.52
CA ASP A 61 0.29 -18.23 -5.24
C ASP A 61 0.72 -17.52 -6.53
N TYR A 62 -0.12 -16.63 -7.07
CA TYR A 62 0.20 -15.83 -8.26
C TYR A 62 1.06 -14.60 -7.95
N PHE A 63 1.28 -14.28 -6.68
CA PHE A 63 2.03 -13.10 -6.23
C PHE A 63 3.29 -13.52 -5.48
N SER A 64 4.27 -12.60 -5.33
CA SER A 64 5.55 -12.97 -4.72
C SER A 64 5.39 -13.37 -3.25
N VAL A 65 6.34 -14.16 -2.73
CA VAL A 65 6.31 -14.65 -1.34
C VAL A 65 7.23 -13.83 -0.42
N ASP A 66 7.68 -12.66 -0.89
CA ASP A 66 8.77 -11.87 -0.28
C ASP A 66 8.43 -11.25 1.10
#